data_AF-A0A0X3UBK9-F1
#
_entry.id   AF-A0A0X3UBK9-F1
#
_cell.length_a   1.000
_cell.length_b   1.000
_cell.length_c   1.000
_cell.angle_alpha   90.00
_cell.angle_beta   90.00
_cell.angle_gamma   90.00
#
_symmetry.space_group_name_H-M   'P 1'
#
loop_
_entity.id
_entity.type
_entity.pdbx_description
1 polymer ?
#
loop_
_entity_poly.entity_id
_entity_poly.type
_entity_poly.pdbx_seq_one_letter_code
_entity_poly.pdbx_strand_id
1 'polypeptide(L)'
;MLVNMALAIVLIGLPAAVGAHLVANPNNKRDTTAGATLIGFAAVVATVFALINPQGKLVSGALWLKMPGAFVAGVVIGTFTGWLKRSKGK
;
A
#
# COMPACT_ATOMS: atom_id res chain seq x y z
N MET A 1 2.32 -8.40 19.51
CA MET A 1 3.18 -7.97 18.37
C MET A 1 2.61 -8.34 16.99
N LEU A 2 1.90 -9.46 16.86
CA LEU A 2 1.33 -9.97 15.60
C LEU A 2 0.14 -9.14 15.07
N VAL A 3 -0.78 -8.73 15.95
CA VAL A 3 -1.95 -7.89 15.63
C VAL A 3 -1.55 -6.58 14.95
N ASN A 4 -0.46 -5.98 15.44
CA ASN A 4 0.15 -4.75 14.94
C ASN A 4 0.69 -4.89 13.49
N MET A 5 1.22 -6.04 13.12
CA MET A 5 1.68 -6.31 11.75
C MET A 5 0.51 -6.58 10.80
N ALA A 6 -0.47 -7.36 11.26
CA ALA A 6 -1.69 -7.61 10.49
C ALA A 6 -2.43 -6.31 10.18
N LEU A 7 -2.49 -5.37 11.13
CA LEU A 7 -3.16 -4.08 10.94
C LEU A 7 -2.48 -3.23 9.84
N ALA A 8 -1.14 -3.17 9.83
CA ALA A 8 -0.40 -2.41 8.80
C ALA A 8 -0.58 -3.01 7.40
N ILE A 9 -0.59 -4.35 7.30
CA ILE A 9 -0.80 -5.06 6.03
C ILE A 9 -2.22 -4.85 5.53
N VAL A 10 -3.23 -5.01 6.38
CA VAL A 10 -4.64 -4.91 5.96
C VAL A 10 -5.04 -3.48 5.62
N LEU A 11 -4.61 -2.52 6.44
CA LEU A 11 -5.06 -1.13 6.30
C LEU A 11 -4.33 -0.38 5.19
N ILE A 12 -3.07 -0.74 4.90
CA ILE A 12 -2.21 0.02 3.98
C ILE A 12 -1.64 -0.88 2.89
N GLY A 13 -1.04 -2.02 3.26
CA GLY A 13 -0.39 -2.92 2.31
C GLY A 13 -1.34 -3.48 1.23
N LEU A 14 -2.52 -3.96 1.61
CA LEU A 14 -3.53 -4.49 0.71
C LEU A 14 -4.08 -3.42 -0.25
N PRO A 15 -4.58 -2.25 0.23
CA PRO A 15 -5.01 -1.18 -0.66
C PRO A 15 -3.91 -0.68 -1.60
N ALA A 16 -2.67 -0.55 -1.12
CA ALA A 16 -1.53 -0.17 -1.93
C ALA A 16 -1.23 -1.21 -3.02
N ALA A 17 -1.27 -2.50 -2.69
CA ALA A 17 -1.03 -3.59 -3.64
C ALA A 17 -2.14 -3.70 -4.69
N VAL A 18 -3.41 -3.65 -4.28
CA VAL A 18 -4.55 -3.69 -5.20
C VAL A 18 -4.54 -2.46 -6.09
N GLY A 19 -4.31 -1.28 -5.52
CA GLY A 19 -4.23 -0.04 -6.28
C GLY A 19 -3.11 -0.06 -7.31
N ALA A 20 -1.91 -0.46 -6.91
CA ALA A 20 -0.76 -0.59 -7.81
C ALA A 20 -0.96 -1.66 -8.89
N HIS A 21 -1.64 -2.76 -8.59
CA HIS A 21 -2.00 -3.78 -9.57
C HIS A 21 -2.95 -3.24 -10.65
N LEU A 22 -3.99 -2.53 -10.23
CA LEU A 22 -4.98 -1.94 -11.13
C LEU A 22 -4.36 -0.84 -12.01
N VAL A 23 -3.42 -0.05 -11.47
CA VAL A 23 -2.67 0.95 -12.25
C VAL A 23 -1.71 0.30 -13.25
N ALA A 24 -1.05 -0.80 -12.88
CA ALA A 24 -0.09 -1.49 -13.74
C ALA A 24 -0.75 -2.31 -14.87
N ASN A 25 -1.94 -2.87 -14.61
CA ASN A 25 -2.73 -3.65 -15.58
C ASN A 25 -4.20 -3.19 -15.65
N PRO A 26 -4.48 -1.98 -16.15
CA PRO A 26 -5.84 -1.47 -16.24
C PRO A 26 -6.57 -2.11 -17.42
N ASN A 27 -7.79 -2.60 -17.19
CA ASN A 27 -8.67 -3.03 -18.29
C ASN A 27 -9.44 -1.85 -18.87
N ASN A 28 -9.71 -0.82 -18.05
CA ASN A 28 -10.37 0.40 -18.48
C ASN A 28 -9.86 1.63 -17.71
N LYS A 29 -10.16 2.85 -18.18
CA LYS A 29 -9.76 4.12 -17.52
C LYS A 29 -10.23 4.21 -16.06
N ARG A 30 -11.38 3.59 -15.74
CA ARG A 30 -11.94 3.53 -14.38
C ARG A 30 -11.03 2.76 -13.41
N ASP A 31 -10.35 1.72 -13.88
CA ASP A 31 -9.44 0.91 -13.06
C ASP A 31 -8.18 1.69 -12.69
N THR A 32 -7.66 2.50 -13.61
CA THR A 32 -6.54 3.41 -13.34
C THR A 32 -6.92 4.44 -12.27
N THR A 33 -8.10 5.05 -12.37
CA THR A 33 -8.57 6.04 -11.39
C THR A 33 -8.83 5.40 -10.03
N ALA A 34 -9.49 4.24 -9.99
CA ALA A 34 -9.73 3.49 -8.75
C ALA A 34 -8.41 3.00 -8.12
N GLY A 35 -7.45 2.60 -8.95
CA GLY A 35 -6.13 2.20 -8.47
C GLY A 35 -5.34 3.38 -7.89
N ALA A 36 -5.37 4.53 -8.56
CA ALA A 36 -4.73 5.75 -8.08
C ALA A 36 -5.34 6.27 -6.77
N THR A 37 -6.67 6.19 -6.60
CA THR A 37 -7.31 6.59 -5.34
C THR A 37 -6.96 5.65 -4.19
N LEU A 38 -6.85 4.34 -4.44
CA LEU A 38 -6.41 3.37 -3.43
C LEU A 38 -4.95 3.59 -3.01
N ILE A 39 -4.06 3.86 -3.97
CA ILE A 39 -2.66 4.23 -3.67
C ILE A 39 -2.61 5.54 -2.90
N GLY A 40 -3.39 6.55 -3.31
CA GLY A 40 -3.46 7.85 -2.65
C GLY A 40 -3.96 7.74 -1.20
N PHE A 41 -5.02 6.96 -0.96
CA PHE A 41 -5.50 6.66 0.38
C PHE A 41 -4.41 6.02 1.24
N ALA A 42 -3.77 4.96 0.73
CA ALA A 42 -2.72 4.26 1.46
C ALA A 42 -1.51 5.16 1.74
N ALA A 43 -1.14 6.04 0.80
CA ALA A 43 -0.07 7.01 0.95
C ALA A 43 -0.40 8.04 2.03
N VAL A 44 -1.60 8.64 2.01
CA VAL A 44 -2.04 9.60 3.03
C VAL A 44 -2.00 8.97 4.42
N VAL A 45 -2.55 7.76 4.58
CA VAL A 45 -2.53 7.06 5.87
C VAL A 45 -1.10 6.77 6.32
N ALA A 46 -0.23 6.27 5.42
CA ALA A 46 1.17 6.01 5.74
C ALA A 46 1.93 7.29 6.15
N THR A 47 1.71 8.41 5.45
CA THR A 47 2.32 9.71 5.75
C THR A 47 1.79 10.28 7.06
N VAL A 48 0.49 10.21 7.33
CA VAL A 48 -0.10 10.64 8.60
C VAL A 48 0.49 9.85 9.76
N PHE A 49 0.64 8.53 9.63
CA PHE A 49 1.32 7.72 10.63
C PHE A 49 2.81 8.04 10.76
N ALA A 50 3.50 8.36 9.68
CA ALA A 50 4.89 8.79 9.72
C ALA A 50 5.06 10.13 10.45
N LEU A 51 4.19 11.11 10.19
CA LEU A 51 4.26 12.48 10.71
C LEU A 51 3.66 12.68 12.10
N ILE A 52 2.68 11.87 12.51
CA ILE A 52 2.05 11.96 13.86
C ILE A 52 2.85 11.17 14.91
N ASN A 53 3.71 10.22 14.51
CA ASN A 53 4.55 9.43 15.43
C ASN A 53 6.07 9.73 15.45
N PRO A 54 6.58 10.96 15.22
CA PRO A 54 8.02 11.21 15.26
C PRO A 54 8.63 11.04 16.66
N GLN A 55 7.81 11.00 17.72
CA GLN A 55 8.28 10.96 19.11
C GLN A 55 8.07 9.63 19.85
N GLY A 56 7.70 8.54 19.17
CA GLY A 56 7.66 7.19 19.77
C GLY A 56 6.71 7.00 20.98
N LYS A 57 5.80 7.94 21.25
CA LYS A 57 4.98 7.97 22.47
C LYS A 57 3.62 7.27 22.38
N LEU A 58 3.05 7.06 21.19
CA LEU A 58 1.68 6.56 21.06
C LEU A 58 1.57 5.12 20.55
N VAL A 59 2.61 4.62 19.88
CA VAL A 59 2.55 3.31 19.24
C VAL A 59 3.92 2.64 19.34
N SER A 60 3.95 1.44 19.95
CA SER A 60 5.13 0.57 20.08
C SER A 60 6.02 0.69 18.84
N GLY A 61 7.28 1.12 19.02
CA GLY A 61 8.18 1.64 17.96
C GLY A 61 8.38 0.75 16.73
N ALA A 62 7.92 -0.51 16.76
CA ALA A 62 7.83 -1.35 15.59
C ALA A 62 6.70 -0.96 14.62
N LEU A 63 5.55 -0.43 15.06
CA LEU A 63 4.40 -0.12 14.16
C LEU A 63 4.70 1.04 13.22
N TRP A 64 5.45 2.03 13.72
CA TRP A 64 5.80 3.24 12.98
C TRP A 64 6.64 2.93 11.74
N LEU A 65 7.59 1.99 11.84
CA LEU A 65 8.35 1.52 10.67
C LEU A 65 7.54 0.58 9.76
N LYS A 66 6.59 -0.17 10.34
CA LYS A 66 5.80 -1.20 9.65
C LYS A 66 4.79 -0.62 8.66
N MET A 67 4.22 0.54 8.92
CA MET A 67 3.18 1.12 8.06
C MET A 67 3.72 1.71 6.74
N PRO A 68 4.77 2.55 6.74
CA PRO A 68 5.46 2.94 5.50
C PRO A 68 6.09 1.75 4.79
N GLY A 69 6.67 0.80 5.55
CA GLY A 69 7.22 -0.44 4.97
C GLY A 69 6.15 -1.29 4.27
N ALA A 70 4.96 -1.44 4.87
CA ALA A 70 3.84 -2.16 4.28
C ALA A 70 3.29 -1.45 3.04
N PHE A 71 3.28 -0.11 3.01
CA PHE A 71 2.94 0.66 1.83
C PHE A 71 3.88 0.36 0.67
N VAL A 72 5.20 0.52 0.89
CA VAL A 72 6.21 0.29 -0.15
C VAL A 72 6.16 -1.16 -0.65
N ALA A 73 6.10 -2.13 0.27
CA ALA A 73 5.98 -3.54 -0.09
C ALA A 73 4.70 -3.81 -0.91
N GLY A 74 3.58 -3.23 -0.49
CA GLY A 74 2.30 -3.33 -1.20
C GLY A 74 2.40 -2.78 -2.63
N VAL A 75 2.90 -1.55 -2.80
CA VAL A 75 3.07 -0.92 -4.13
C VAL A 75 3.99 -1.76 -5.03
N VAL A 76 5.13 -2.21 -4.51
CA VAL A 76 6.10 -3.02 -5.29
C VAL A 76 5.47 -4.33 -5.74
N ILE A 77 4.85 -5.08 -4.82
CA ILE A 77 4.21 -6.37 -5.13
C ILE A 77 3.04 -6.17 -6.10
N GLY A 78 2.19 -5.16 -5.86
CA GLY A 78 1.05 -4.84 -6.71
C GLY A 78 1.47 -4.48 -8.13
N THR A 79 2.47 -3.60 -8.26
CA THR A 79 3.01 -3.18 -9.56
C THR A 79 3.63 -4.36 -10.30
N PHE A 80 4.45 -5.15 -9.60
CA PHE A 80 5.13 -6.31 -10.18
C PHE A 80 4.15 -7.39 -10.65
N THR A 81 3.14 -7.72 -9.83
CA THR A 81 2.10 -8.69 -10.22
C THR A 81 1.21 -8.18 -11.35
N GLY A 82 0.90 -6.88 -11.38
CA GLY A 82 0.16 -6.26 -12.48
C GLY A 82 0.96 -6.30 -13.77
N TRP A 83 2.24 -5.94 -13.71
CA TRP A 83 3.16 -5.98 -14.84
C TRP A 83 3.33 -7.41 -15.38
N LEU A 84 3.51 -8.41 -14.52
CA LEU A 84 3.60 -9.81 -14.92
C LEU A 84 2.32 -10.29 -15.64
N LYS A 85 1.13 -9.93 -15.14
CA LYS A 85 -0.13 -10.26 -15.83
C LYS A 85 -0.22 -9.60 -17.19
N ARG A 86 0.15 -8.31 -17.28
CA ARG A 86 0.19 -7.58 -18.55
C ARG A 86 1.16 -8.20 -19.55
N SER A 87 2.30 -8.70 -19.08
CA SER A 87 3.32 -9.35 -19.92
C SER A 87 2.92 -10.75 -20.39
N LYS A 88 2.07 -11.46 -19.64
CA LYS A 88 1.54 -12.79 -20.01
C LYS A 88 0.26 -12.73 -20.85
N GLY A 89 -0.44 -11.59 -20.85
CA GLY A 89 -1.64 -11.35 -21.65
C GLY A 89 -1.36 -10.80 -23.06
N LYS A 90 -0.09 -10.63 -23.42
CA LYS A 90 0.39 -10.38 -24.79
C LYS A 90 1.03 -11.66 -25.33
#